data_AF-A0A8S3SS35-F1
#
_entry.id   AF-A0A8S3SS35-F1
#
_cell.length_a   1.000
_cell.length_b   1.000
_cell.length_c   1.000
_cell.angle_alpha   90.00
_cell.angle_beta   90.00
_cell.angle_gamma   90.00
#
_symmetry.space_group_name_H-M   'P 1'
#
loop_
_entity.id
_entity.type
_entity.pdbx_description
1 polymer ?
#
loop_
_entity_poly.entity_id
_entity_poly.type
_entity_poly.pdbx_seq_one_letter_code
_entity_poly.pdbx_strand_id
1 'polypeptide(L)'
;MLKFCRRLRLTEYFADKESEEDDSLVRNKSTFIPNTGRNKCLDDYIENLSNYPLTPIKVNHNLTKGEKSALQNLRNDKSIVIKQADKGGAIVIMDSDYYRIKVEEQLNDSTFYSEIPDNIDHLVKRRMNTVLNKYTTATTEKEYDYLKNFERKTSNFYGLPKIHKSKEIQSAINSQQNEYIKGAKPTDLKLRPIIAGPASPTHRLSNFLDIILKPLCKYVPSYIRDDIDFLSHLPKIAPVHARLVSFDVTSLYTNIPHDLGIEAIQYWVAKHRDAIPNRFTVDFILDSTKLILENNSFYFNGKNYLQHRGTAMGTKFAPTYATLVMGFLEQRLYQEVQYKHTEPLFSSIFVPSD
;
A
#
# COMPACT_ATOMS: atom_id res chain seq x y z
N MET A 1 21.22 -19.66 -10.87
CA MET A 1 22.53 -19.39 -11.52
C MET A 1 22.51 -18.12 -12.39
N LEU A 2 21.71 -18.04 -13.46
CA LEU A 2 21.71 -16.90 -14.41
C LEU A 2 21.63 -15.49 -13.78
N LYS A 3 20.75 -15.26 -12.81
CA LYS A 3 20.66 -13.97 -12.09
C LYS A 3 21.94 -13.63 -11.32
N PHE A 4 22.63 -14.63 -10.77
CA PHE A 4 23.88 -14.45 -10.04
C PHE A 4 25.02 -14.08 -11.00
N CYS A 5 25.20 -14.85 -12.08
CA CYS A 5 26.22 -14.55 -13.10
C CYS A 5 26.02 -13.16 -13.72
N ARG A 6 24.77 -12.76 -13.98
CA ARG A 6 24.45 -11.41 -14.44
C ARG A 6 24.89 -10.33 -13.45
N ARG A 7 24.69 -10.54 -12.14
CA ARG A 7 25.14 -9.56 -11.12
C ARG A 7 26.65 -9.41 -11.12
N LEU A 8 27.40 -10.50 -11.21
CA LEU A 8 28.87 -10.45 -11.28
C LEU A 8 29.35 -9.63 -12.49
N ARG A 9 28.76 -9.87 -13.67
CA ARG A 9 29.08 -9.08 -14.88
C ARG A 9 28.77 -7.60 -14.71
N LEU A 10 27.63 -7.27 -14.10
CA LEU A 10 27.27 -5.87 -13.86
C LEU A 10 28.24 -5.21 -12.87
N THR A 11 28.64 -5.91 -11.80
CA THR A 11 29.62 -5.40 -10.84
C THR A 11 30.96 -5.10 -11.50
N GLU A 12 31.46 -6.01 -12.34
CA GLU A 12 32.70 -5.78 -13.11
C GLU A 12 32.54 -4.61 -14.10
N TYR A 13 31.44 -4.58 -14.85
CA TYR A 13 31.23 -3.58 -15.89
C TYR A 13 31.19 -2.14 -15.36
N PHE A 14 30.70 -1.95 -14.14
CA PHE A 14 30.57 -0.65 -13.48
C PHE A 14 31.67 -0.38 -12.44
N ALA A 15 32.64 -1.27 -12.25
CA ALA A 15 33.67 -1.13 -11.21
C ALA A 15 34.48 0.17 -11.36
N ASP A 16 34.82 0.54 -12.60
CA ASP A 16 35.63 1.72 -12.93
C ASP A 16 34.81 2.86 -13.54
N LYS A 17 33.48 2.77 -13.47
CA LYS A 17 32.59 3.79 -14.02
C LYS A 17 32.12 4.70 -12.91
N GLU A 18 32.32 6.01 -13.08
CA GLU A 18 31.64 6.99 -12.27
C GLU A 18 30.13 6.84 -12.46
N SER A 19 29.38 7.02 -11.37
CA SER A 19 27.92 7.00 -11.45
C SER A 19 27.48 8.21 -12.26
N GLU A 20 26.86 7.97 -13.42
CA GLU A 20 26.08 9.02 -14.09
C GLU A 20 25.02 9.55 -13.10
N GLU A 21 24.87 10.87 -13.01
CA GLU A 21 23.79 11.49 -12.25
C GLU A 21 22.45 11.10 -12.90
N ASP A 22 21.61 10.37 -12.16
CA ASP A 22 20.28 9.94 -12.59
C ASP A 22 19.23 10.56 -11.68
N ASP A 23 18.64 11.66 -12.12
CA ASP A 23 17.59 12.41 -11.40
C ASP A 23 16.23 11.68 -11.37
N SER A 24 16.16 10.47 -11.93
CA SER A 24 14.95 9.66 -11.97
C SER A 24 14.64 9.05 -10.60
N LEU A 25 13.47 9.35 -10.05
CA LEU A 25 13.03 8.77 -8.77
C LEU A 25 12.60 7.31 -8.92
N VAL A 26 12.16 6.92 -10.13
CA VAL A 26 11.72 5.57 -10.47
C VAL A 26 12.21 5.15 -11.84
N ARG A 27 12.46 3.85 -12.01
CA ARG A 27 12.88 3.27 -13.29
C ARG A 27 12.48 1.81 -13.39
N ASN A 28 12.28 1.34 -14.62
CA ASN A 28 12.11 -0.09 -14.88
C ASN A 28 13.39 -0.86 -14.51
N LYS A 29 13.23 -2.14 -14.15
CA LYS A 29 14.39 -3.00 -13.91
C LYS A 29 15.15 -3.16 -15.22
N SER A 30 16.41 -2.73 -15.22
CA SER A 30 17.29 -2.88 -16.39
C SER A 30 17.36 -4.34 -16.82
N THR A 31 17.26 -4.58 -18.12
CA THR A 31 17.51 -5.87 -18.78
C THR A 31 18.91 -5.96 -19.35
N PHE A 32 19.72 -4.91 -19.20
CA PHE A 32 21.11 -4.87 -19.67
C PHE A 32 21.92 -6.02 -19.08
N ILE A 33 22.70 -6.66 -19.96
CA ILE A 33 23.67 -7.69 -19.64
C ILE A 33 24.97 -7.26 -20.34
N PRO A 34 26.06 -7.02 -19.60
CA PRO A 34 27.35 -6.72 -20.19
C PRO A 34 27.84 -7.83 -21.12
N ASN A 35 28.46 -7.44 -22.24
CA ASN A 35 29.04 -8.39 -23.19
C ASN A 35 30.12 -9.25 -22.53
N THR A 36 30.27 -10.48 -23.02
CA THR A 36 31.39 -11.39 -22.70
C THR A 36 32.71 -10.86 -23.28
N GLY A 37 33.83 -11.29 -22.71
CA GLY A 37 35.19 -10.99 -23.19
C GLY A 37 35.85 -9.79 -22.54
N ARG A 38 35.17 -9.09 -21.62
CA ARG A 38 35.75 -7.94 -20.88
C ARG A 38 36.75 -8.36 -19.81
N ASN A 39 36.44 -9.45 -19.11
CA ASN A 39 37.28 -9.99 -18.07
C ASN A 39 37.30 -11.51 -18.21
N LYS A 40 38.41 -12.02 -18.74
CA LYS A 40 38.58 -13.45 -19.04
C LYS A 40 38.44 -14.32 -17.79
N CYS A 41 39.04 -13.91 -16.67
CA CYS A 41 38.92 -14.66 -15.41
C CYS A 41 37.47 -14.75 -14.93
N LEU A 42 36.69 -13.67 -15.07
CA LEU A 42 35.27 -13.67 -14.71
C LEU A 42 34.44 -14.54 -15.65
N ASP A 43 34.72 -14.47 -16.96
CA ASP A 43 34.04 -15.31 -17.96
C ASP A 43 34.32 -16.80 -17.69
N ASP A 44 35.58 -17.17 -17.48
CA ASP A 44 36.00 -18.53 -17.12
C ASP A 44 35.33 -18.99 -15.81
N TYR A 45 35.25 -18.12 -14.80
CA TYR A 45 34.55 -18.43 -13.54
C TYR A 45 33.05 -18.65 -13.74
N ILE A 46 32.38 -17.80 -14.54
CA ILE A 46 30.96 -17.93 -14.85
C ILE A 46 30.69 -19.20 -15.66
N GLU A 47 31.55 -19.54 -16.60
CA GLU A 47 31.46 -20.78 -17.39
C GLU A 47 31.60 -22.00 -16.49
N ASN A 48 32.63 -22.04 -15.64
CA ASN A 48 32.82 -23.11 -14.67
C ASN A 48 31.63 -23.25 -13.71
N LEU A 49 31.08 -22.14 -13.19
CA LEU A 49 29.88 -22.15 -12.36
C LEU A 49 28.64 -22.67 -13.08
N SER A 50 28.48 -22.30 -14.36
CA SER A 50 27.33 -22.70 -15.16
C SER A 50 27.38 -24.18 -15.52
N ASN A 51 28.60 -24.71 -15.70
CA ASN A 51 28.88 -26.11 -15.95
C ASN A 51 29.02 -26.94 -14.66
N TYR A 52 29.06 -26.29 -13.49
CA TYR A 52 29.19 -26.98 -12.21
C TYR A 52 27.96 -27.86 -12.00
N PRO A 53 28.12 -29.19 -11.82
CA PRO A 53 27.01 -30.08 -11.56
C PRO A 53 26.43 -29.75 -10.19
N LEU A 54 25.37 -28.93 -10.18
CA LEU A 54 24.54 -28.77 -9.00
C LEU A 54 23.80 -30.09 -8.79
N THR A 55 24.40 -31.02 -8.05
CA THR A 55 23.68 -32.18 -7.54
C THR A 55 22.52 -31.62 -6.72
N PRO A 56 21.26 -31.87 -7.11
CA PRO A 56 20.14 -31.42 -6.31
C PRO A 56 20.32 -32.05 -4.93
N ILE A 57 20.53 -31.22 -3.91
CA ILE A 57 20.53 -31.71 -2.54
C ILE A 57 19.17 -32.39 -2.38
N LYS A 58 19.16 -33.69 -2.08
CA LYS A 58 17.93 -34.39 -1.73
C LYS A 58 17.43 -33.76 -0.44
N VAL A 59 16.54 -32.79 -0.59
CA VAL A 59 15.89 -32.16 0.55
C VAL A 59 14.80 -33.12 0.99
N ASN A 60 14.93 -33.66 2.19
CA ASN A 60 13.82 -34.38 2.80
C ASN A 60 12.70 -33.36 3.06
N HIS A 61 11.49 -33.65 2.58
CA HIS A 61 10.34 -32.82 2.90
C HIS A 61 10.04 -32.95 4.39
N ASN A 62 9.83 -31.82 5.07
CA ASN A 62 9.42 -31.78 6.48
C ASN A 62 7.96 -32.24 6.70
N LEU A 63 7.26 -32.62 5.62
CA LEU A 63 5.87 -33.04 5.64
C LEU A 63 5.76 -34.49 5.18
N THR A 64 4.98 -35.25 5.91
CA THR A 64 4.55 -36.60 5.52
C THR A 64 3.70 -36.56 4.24
N LYS A 65 3.54 -37.71 3.59
CA LYS A 65 2.65 -37.83 2.42
C LYS A 65 1.20 -37.47 2.76
N GLY A 66 0.74 -37.85 3.96
CA GLY A 66 -0.60 -37.54 4.46
C GLY A 66 -0.82 -36.04 4.63
N GLU A 67 0.10 -35.34 5.29
CA GLU A 67 0.03 -33.88 5.46
C GLU A 67 0.07 -33.14 4.12
N LYS A 68 0.93 -33.60 3.18
CA LYS A 68 0.97 -33.02 1.84
C LYS A 68 -0.35 -33.18 1.09
N SER A 69 -0.97 -34.36 1.19
CA SER A 69 -2.29 -34.61 0.59
C SER A 69 -3.38 -33.79 1.28
N ALA A 70 -3.35 -33.67 2.61
CA ALA A 70 -4.28 -32.83 3.37
C ALA A 70 -4.18 -31.35 2.96
N LEU A 71 -2.97 -30.81 2.81
CA LEU A 71 -2.74 -29.44 2.34
C LEU A 71 -3.21 -29.24 0.89
N GLN A 72 -3.03 -30.25 0.03
CA GLN A 72 -3.55 -30.21 -1.34
C GLN A 72 -5.07 -30.20 -1.35
N ASN A 73 -5.72 -31.04 -0.54
CA ASN A 73 -7.17 -31.07 -0.42
C ASN A 73 -7.70 -29.73 0.11
N LEU A 74 -7.09 -29.19 1.18
CA LEU A 74 -7.45 -27.90 1.76
C LEU A 74 -7.29 -26.75 0.77
N ARG A 75 -6.21 -26.75 -0.02
CA ARG A 75 -5.97 -25.75 -1.07
C ARG A 75 -7.01 -25.79 -2.19
N ASN A 76 -7.55 -26.98 -2.47
CA ASN A 76 -8.50 -27.21 -3.56
C ASN A 76 -9.97 -27.10 -3.11
N ASP A 77 -10.24 -27.02 -1.81
CA ASP A 77 -11.57 -26.86 -1.26
C ASP A 77 -12.11 -25.44 -1.52
N LYS A 78 -13.10 -25.34 -2.41
CA LYS A 78 -13.75 -24.08 -2.77
C LYS A 78 -14.89 -23.69 -1.83
N SER A 79 -15.30 -24.58 -0.92
CA SER A 79 -16.36 -24.31 0.06
C SER A 79 -15.89 -23.42 1.20
N ILE A 80 -14.58 -23.24 1.36
CA ILE A 80 -13.98 -22.43 2.42
C ILE A 80 -13.09 -21.30 1.88
N VAL A 81 -13.02 -20.24 2.67
CA VAL A 81 -12.09 -19.11 2.50
C VAL A 81 -11.20 -19.06 3.73
N ILE A 82 -9.88 -19.09 3.50
CA ILE A 82 -8.87 -18.98 4.55
C ILE A 82 -8.24 -17.58 4.46
N LYS A 83 -8.32 -16.80 5.55
CA LYS A 83 -7.76 -15.45 5.65
C LYS A 83 -7.04 -15.27 6.98
N GLN A 84 -6.01 -14.44 6.98
CA GLN A 84 -5.48 -13.90 8.22
C GLN A 84 -6.48 -12.92 8.83
N ALA A 85 -6.59 -12.92 10.15
CA ALA A 85 -7.34 -11.92 10.89
C ALA A 85 -6.70 -10.54 10.71
N ASP A 86 -7.53 -9.52 10.82
CA ASP A 86 -7.13 -8.12 10.71
C ASP A 86 -6.08 -7.67 11.74
N LYS A 87 -6.13 -8.28 12.94
CA LYS A 87 -5.23 -8.05 14.07
C LYS A 87 -5.04 -9.35 14.84
N GLY A 88 -3.90 -9.50 15.51
CA GLY A 88 -3.62 -10.61 16.43
C GLY A 88 -3.10 -11.91 15.78
N GLY A 89 -2.78 -11.91 14.48
CA GLY A 89 -2.09 -13.03 13.82
C GLY A 89 -2.90 -14.32 13.62
N ALA A 90 -4.16 -14.37 14.09
CA ALA A 90 -5.02 -15.53 13.96
C ALA A 90 -5.35 -15.86 12.49
N ILE A 91 -5.57 -17.16 12.21
CA ILE A 91 -6.07 -17.64 10.91
C ILE A 91 -7.57 -17.89 11.06
N VAL A 92 -8.35 -17.38 10.11
CA VAL A 92 -9.81 -17.49 10.09
C VAL A 92 -10.20 -18.33 8.88
N ILE A 93 -10.94 -19.40 9.14
CA ILE A 93 -11.55 -20.28 8.13
C ILE A 93 -13.04 -19.99 8.12
N MET A 94 -13.57 -19.61 6.96
CA MET A 94 -14.98 -19.24 6.78
C MET A 94 -15.58 -20.03 5.64
N ASP A 95 -16.88 -20.27 5.71
CA ASP A 95 -17.68 -20.69 4.56
C ASP A 95 -17.59 -19.63 3.43
N SER A 96 -17.40 -20.08 2.19
CA SER A 96 -17.21 -19.20 1.04
C SER A 96 -18.40 -18.30 0.78
N ASP A 97 -19.63 -18.82 0.93
CA ASP A 97 -20.85 -18.03 0.74
C ASP A 97 -21.01 -16.97 1.83
N TYR A 98 -20.75 -17.32 3.08
CA TYR A 98 -20.76 -16.37 4.17
C TYR A 98 -19.75 -15.24 3.98
N TYR A 99 -18.52 -15.56 3.57
CA TYR A 99 -17.51 -14.54 3.28
C TYR A 99 -17.93 -13.64 2.11
N ARG A 100 -18.48 -14.23 1.03
CA ARG A 100 -19.01 -13.48 -0.10
C ARG A 100 -20.10 -12.50 0.32
N ILE A 101 -21.07 -12.94 1.12
CA ILE A 101 -22.15 -12.09 1.65
C ILE A 101 -21.56 -10.92 2.44
N LYS A 102 -20.57 -11.16 3.32
CA LYS A 102 -19.93 -10.08 4.09
C LYS A 102 -19.15 -9.08 3.24
N VAL A 103 -18.58 -9.51 2.13
CA VAL A 103 -17.99 -8.58 1.16
C VAL A 103 -19.07 -7.79 0.41
N GLU A 104 -20.13 -8.46 -0.06
CA GLU A 104 -21.23 -7.84 -0.80
C GLU A 104 -21.99 -6.82 0.08
N GLU A 105 -22.22 -7.10 1.37
CA GLU A 105 -22.76 -6.14 2.35
C GLU A 105 -21.97 -4.82 2.35
N GLN A 106 -20.65 -4.89 2.20
CA GLN A 106 -19.77 -3.72 2.16
C GLN A 106 -19.76 -3.04 0.79
N LEU A 107 -19.75 -3.81 -0.30
CA LEU A 107 -19.71 -3.28 -1.67
C LEU A 107 -21.06 -2.67 -2.11
N ASN A 108 -22.15 -3.03 -1.44
CA ASN A 108 -23.48 -2.46 -1.66
C ASN A 108 -23.65 -1.05 -1.04
N ASP A 109 -22.67 -0.54 -0.30
CA ASP A 109 -22.69 0.84 0.19
C ASP A 109 -22.38 1.83 -0.95
N SER A 110 -23.44 2.39 -1.54
CA SER A 110 -23.38 3.38 -2.62
C SER A 110 -22.74 4.71 -2.24
N THR A 111 -22.38 4.90 -0.97
CA THR A 111 -21.61 6.05 -0.51
C THR A 111 -20.13 5.93 -0.90
N PHE A 112 -19.62 4.71 -1.03
CA PHE A 112 -18.20 4.43 -1.27
C PHE A 112 -17.95 3.70 -2.58
N TYR A 113 -18.85 2.79 -2.97
CA TYR A 113 -18.66 1.88 -4.10
C TYR A 113 -19.85 1.90 -5.06
N SER A 114 -19.54 1.70 -6.34
CA SER A 114 -20.54 1.48 -7.39
C SER A 114 -20.14 0.30 -8.24
N GLU A 115 -21.07 -0.61 -8.52
CA GLU A 115 -20.90 -1.63 -9.55
C GLU A 115 -20.81 -0.94 -10.93
N ILE A 116 -19.84 -1.35 -11.75
CA ILE A 116 -19.65 -0.86 -13.11
C ILE A 116 -19.82 -2.00 -14.11
N PRO A 117 -20.41 -1.75 -15.29
CA PRO A 117 -20.74 -2.82 -16.24
C PRO A 117 -19.49 -3.53 -16.76
N ASP A 118 -18.43 -2.77 -17.03
CA ASP A 118 -17.22 -3.26 -17.67
C ASP A 118 -15.96 -2.83 -16.92
N ASN A 119 -14.89 -3.58 -17.16
CA ASN A 119 -13.56 -3.21 -16.71
C ASN A 119 -13.08 -1.92 -17.42
N ILE A 120 -12.70 -0.91 -16.64
CA ILE A 120 -12.27 0.39 -17.17
C ILE A 120 -10.76 0.57 -17.27
N ASP A 121 -9.94 -0.47 -17.05
CA ASP A 121 -8.47 -0.35 -16.97
C ASP A 121 -7.87 0.30 -18.24
N HIS A 122 -8.45 0.02 -19.40
CA HIS A 122 -8.05 0.63 -20.67
C HIS A 122 -8.36 2.13 -20.72
N LEU A 123 -9.48 2.57 -20.16
CA LEU A 123 -9.84 3.99 -20.04
C LEU A 123 -8.88 4.70 -19.08
N VAL A 124 -8.55 4.08 -17.95
CA VAL A 124 -7.57 4.61 -16.98
C VAL A 124 -6.20 4.78 -17.65
N LYS A 125 -5.78 3.81 -18.48
CA LYS A 125 -4.54 3.91 -19.27
C LYS A 125 -4.57 5.12 -20.23
N ARG A 126 -5.70 5.35 -20.92
CA ARG A 126 -5.86 6.53 -21.79
C ARG A 126 -5.74 7.82 -21.00
N ARG A 127 -6.46 7.94 -19.88
CA ARG A 127 -6.38 9.10 -18.97
C ARG A 127 -4.96 9.34 -18.47
N MET A 128 -4.25 8.28 -18.11
CA MET A 128 -2.86 8.37 -17.66
C MET A 128 -1.95 8.89 -18.77
N ASN A 129 -2.10 8.39 -20.00
CA ASN A 129 -1.35 8.92 -21.15
C ASN A 129 -1.66 10.40 -21.40
N THR A 130 -2.92 10.83 -21.24
CA THR A 130 -3.30 12.25 -21.36
C THR A 130 -2.56 13.11 -20.33
N VAL A 131 -2.53 12.70 -19.06
CA VAL A 131 -1.80 13.43 -18.01
C VAL A 131 -0.31 13.46 -18.30
N LEU A 132 0.30 12.32 -18.65
CA LEU A 132 1.74 12.26 -18.95
C LEU A 132 2.13 13.11 -20.18
N ASN A 133 1.28 13.17 -21.20
CA ASN A 133 1.51 13.99 -22.38
C ASN A 133 1.23 15.48 -22.14
N LYS A 134 0.39 15.82 -21.15
CA LYS A 134 0.18 17.21 -20.73
C LYS A 134 1.41 17.78 -20.01
N TYR A 135 2.14 16.93 -19.28
CA TYR A 135 3.28 17.31 -18.45
C TYR A 135 4.59 16.61 -18.87
N THR A 136 4.95 16.70 -20.15
CA THR A 136 6.12 15.99 -20.70
C THR A 136 7.45 16.37 -20.03
N THR A 137 7.58 17.61 -19.55
CA THR A 137 8.78 18.11 -18.87
C THR A 137 8.85 17.70 -17.40
N ALA A 138 7.76 17.15 -16.83
CA ALA A 138 7.73 16.78 -15.42
C ALA A 138 8.45 15.46 -15.14
N THR A 139 8.59 14.58 -16.13
CA THR A 139 9.19 13.24 -15.99
C THR A 139 10.45 13.08 -16.82
N THR A 140 11.44 12.36 -16.30
CA THR A 140 12.56 11.88 -17.13
C THR A 140 12.10 10.77 -18.08
N GLU A 141 12.93 10.40 -19.07
CA GLU A 141 12.62 9.29 -19.97
C GLU A 141 12.43 7.96 -19.22
N LYS A 142 13.26 7.68 -18.21
CA LYS A 142 13.19 6.46 -17.39
C LYS A 142 11.92 6.41 -16.54
N GLU A 143 11.47 7.57 -16.05
CA GLU A 143 10.22 7.66 -15.29
C GLU A 143 9.01 7.54 -16.19
N TYR A 144 9.01 8.18 -17.36
CA TYR A 144 7.96 8.03 -18.36
C TYR A 144 7.82 6.58 -18.80
N ASP A 145 8.94 5.89 -19.09
CA ASP A 145 8.99 4.45 -19.37
C ASP A 145 8.44 3.63 -18.19
N TYR A 146 8.84 3.95 -16.95
CA TYR A 146 8.32 3.28 -15.76
C TYR A 146 6.79 3.43 -15.66
N LEU A 147 6.23 4.61 -15.87
CA LEU A 147 4.79 4.86 -15.74
C LEU A 147 3.99 4.23 -16.90
N LYS A 148 4.58 4.15 -18.10
CA LYS A 148 3.89 3.70 -19.31
C LYS A 148 4.08 2.22 -19.62
N ASN A 149 5.26 1.66 -19.41
CA ASN A 149 5.65 0.35 -19.90
C ASN A 149 5.74 -0.66 -18.76
N PHE A 150 4.58 -1.28 -18.48
CA PHE A 150 4.46 -2.39 -17.55
C PHE A 150 3.23 -3.25 -17.82
N GLU A 151 3.31 -4.52 -17.42
CA GLU A 151 2.19 -5.44 -17.41
C GLU A 151 1.15 -4.94 -16.41
N ARG A 152 -0.10 -4.81 -16.87
CA ARG A 152 -1.22 -4.33 -16.05
C ARG A 152 -2.21 -5.45 -15.81
N LYS A 153 -2.73 -5.51 -14.59
CA LYS A 153 -3.79 -6.43 -14.18
C LYS A 153 -4.79 -5.70 -13.31
N THR A 154 -6.07 -5.99 -13.53
CA THR A 154 -7.15 -5.49 -12.71
C THR A 154 -6.93 -5.84 -11.24
N SER A 155 -7.20 -4.88 -10.36
CA SER A 155 -7.13 -5.08 -8.92
C SER A 155 -8.20 -6.08 -8.48
N ASN A 156 -7.89 -6.91 -7.49
CA ASN A 156 -8.89 -7.77 -6.85
C ASN A 156 -9.26 -7.23 -5.48
N PHE A 157 -10.52 -7.38 -5.08
CA PHE A 157 -10.95 -7.07 -3.72
C PHE A 157 -10.90 -8.30 -2.81
N TYR A 158 -10.49 -8.10 -1.56
CA TYR A 158 -10.77 -9.05 -0.48
C TYR A 158 -10.89 -8.32 0.86
N GLY A 159 -11.53 -8.98 1.83
CA GLY A 159 -11.68 -8.50 3.19
C GLY A 159 -10.83 -9.29 4.18
N LEU A 160 -10.21 -8.60 5.15
CA LEU A 160 -9.59 -9.24 6.33
C LEU A 160 -10.59 -9.26 7.50
N PRO A 161 -10.89 -10.41 8.14
CA PRO A 161 -11.84 -10.48 9.23
C PRO A 161 -11.41 -9.69 10.47
N LYS A 162 -12.23 -8.70 10.89
CA LYS A 162 -12.01 -7.92 12.12
C LYS A 162 -12.56 -8.67 13.34
N ILE A 163 -12.00 -9.84 13.62
CA ILE A 163 -12.48 -10.70 14.73
C ILE A 163 -12.47 -9.98 16.09
N HIS A 164 -11.54 -9.05 16.30
CA HIS A 164 -11.42 -8.22 17.51
C HIS A 164 -12.53 -7.17 17.68
N LYS A 165 -13.39 -6.96 16.66
CA LYS A 165 -14.53 -6.04 16.72
C LYS A 165 -15.88 -6.78 16.86
N SER A 166 -15.90 -8.10 16.70
CA SER A 166 -17.11 -8.92 16.86
C SER A 166 -17.29 -9.31 18.33
N LYS A 167 -18.47 -9.02 18.88
CA LYS A 167 -18.89 -9.42 20.22
C LYS A 167 -19.22 -10.91 20.27
N GLU A 168 -19.82 -11.43 19.20
CA GLU A 168 -20.15 -12.86 19.08
C GLU A 168 -18.87 -13.72 19.11
N ILE A 169 -17.85 -13.33 18.33
CA ILE A 169 -16.56 -14.03 18.32
C ILE A 169 -15.84 -13.90 19.67
N GLN A 170 -15.81 -12.71 20.28
CA GLN A 170 -15.18 -12.53 21.58
C GLN A 170 -15.86 -13.38 22.67
N SER A 171 -17.19 -13.50 22.63
CA SER A 171 -17.93 -14.36 23.55
C SER A 171 -17.58 -15.83 23.35
N ALA A 172 -17.42 -16.27 22.10
CA ALA A 172 -17.00 -17.63 21.77
C ALA A 172 -15.55 -17.94 22.20
N ILE A 173 -14.64 -16.97 22.05
CA ILE A 173 -13.25 -17.09 22.54
C ILE A 173 -13.25 -17.29 24.05
N ASN A 174 -13.99 -16.45 24.78
CA ASN A 174 -14.04 -16.48 26.24
C ASN A 174 -14.70 -17.76 26.78
N SER A 175 -15.67 -18.33 26.06
CA SER A 175 -16.38 -19.54 26.51
C SER A 175 -15.63 -20.83 26.19
N GLN A 176 -14.95 -20.91 25.04
CA GLN A 176 -14.27 -22.15 24.63
C GLN A 176 -12.86 -22.26 25.16
N GLN A 177 -12.13 -21.14 25.33
CA GLN A 177 -10.75 -21.10 25.84
C GLN A 177 -9.82 -22.16 25.22
N ASN A 178 -9.97 -22.41 23.92
CA ASN A 178 -9.19 -23.40 23.17
C ASN A 178 -8.28 -22.72 22.15
N GLU A 179 -7.24 -23.44 21.70
CA GLU A 179 -6.34 -22.99 20.63
C GLU A 179 -7.11 -22.79 19.31
N TYR A 180 -8.11 -23.62 19.05
CA TYR A 180 -9.05 -23.47 17.94
C TYR A 180 -10.44 -23.11 18.48
N ILE A 181 -10.99 -22.01 17.99
CA ILE A 181 -12.33 -21.55 18.35
C ILE A 181 -13.27 -21.86 17.18
N LYS A 182 -14.34 -22.63 17.45
CA LYS A 182 -15.37 -22.96 16.46
C LYS A 182 -16.64 -22.18 16.78
N GLY A 183 -17.21 -21.49 15.81
CA GLY A 183 -18.38 -20.65 16.05
C GLY A 183 -19.37 -20.64 14.89
N ALA A 184 -20.57 -20.16 15.17
CA ALA A 184 -21.57 -19.85 14.16
C ALA A 184 -21.12 -18.67 13.28
N LYS A 185 -21.78 -18.44 12.15
CA LYS A 185 -21.55 -17.34 11.20
C LYS A 185 -21.96 -15.99 11.84
N PRO A 186 -21.03 -15.21 12.42
CA PRO A 186 -21.38 -14.12 13.33
C PRO A 186 -21.92 -12.90 12.57
N THR A 187 -23.09 -12.40 12.94
CA THR A 187 -23.77 -11.35 12.15
C THR A 187 -23.03 -10.01 12.18
N ASP A 188 -22.32 -9.75 13.28
CA ASP A 188 -21.60 -8.51 13.56
C ASP A 188 -20.16 -8.46 12.99
N LEU A 189 -19.70 -9.51 12.32
CA LEU A 189 -18.36 -9.52 11.72
C LEU A 189 -18.27 -8.48 10.60
N LYS A 190 -17.28 -7.59 10.75
CA LYS A 190 -16.87 -6.64 9.72
C LYS A 190 -15.54 -7.05 9.11
N LEU A 191 -15.34 -6.66 7.86
CA LEU A 191 -14.09 -6.90 7.12
C LEU A 191 -13.30 -5.58 7.00
N ARG A 192 -11.97 -5.66 6.95
CA ARG A 192 -11.13 -4.58 6.44
C ARG A 192 -11.02 -4.74 4.92
N PRO A 193 -11.52 -3.77 4.12
CA PRO A 193 -11.42 -3.86 2.67
C PRO A 193 -9.98 -3.74 2.23
N ILE A 194 -9.56 -4.58 1.28
CA ILE A 194 -8.27 -4.47 0.62
C ILE A 194 -8.50 -4.57 -0.89
N ILE A 195 -8.06 -3.54 -1.60
CA ILE A 195 -8.02 -3.53 -3.07
C ILE A 195 -6.58 -3.86 -3.47
N ALA A 196 -6.33 -5.13 -3.77
CA ALA A 196 -5.02 -5.63 -4.15
C ALA A 196 -4.78 -5.46 -5.65
N GLY A 197 -4.05 -4.40 -5.99
CA GLY A 197 -3.63 -4.08 -7.36
C GLY A 197 -2.12 -3.90 -7.50
N PRO A 198 -1.28 -4.94 -7.32
CA PRO A 198 0.18 -4.83 -7.47
C PRO A 198 0.62 -4.51 -8.91
N ALA A 199 -0.29 -4.66 -9.86
CA ALA A 199 -0.11 -4.31 -11.27
C ALA A 199 -1.30 -3.49 -11.79
N SER A 200 -2.05 -2.80 -10.93
CA SER A 200 -3.18 -1.98 -11.39
C SER A 200 -2.72 -0.85 -12.32
N PRO A 201 -3.61 -0.29 -13.16
CA PRO A 201 -3.26 0.80 -14.06
C PRO A 201 -2.63 2.00 -13.37
N THR A 202 -3.03 2.30 -12.13
CA THR A 202 -2.54 3.42 -11.31
C THR A 202 -1.40 3.04 -10.37
N HIS A 203 -1.02 1.76 -10.26
CA HIS A 203 -0.06 1.26 -9.27
C HIS A 203 1.28 2.00 -9.31
N ARG A 204 1.84 2.17 -10.50
CA ARG A 204 3.15 2.82 -10.69
C ARG A 204 3.09 4.32 -10.52
N LEU A 205 1.99 4.96 -10.93
CA LEU A 205 1.76 6.38 -10.66
C LEU A 205 1.61 6.63 -9.16
N SER A 206 0.88 5.77 -8.46
CA SER A 206 0.77 5.77 -6.99
C SER A 206 2.13 5.62 -6.31
N ASN A 207 2.99 4.70 -6.78
CA ASN A 207 4.37 4.61 -6.30
C ASN A 207 5.15 5.91 -6.51
N PHE A 208 5.05 6.49 -7.69
CA PHE A 208 5.81 7.67 -8.06
C PHE A 208 5.37 8.89 -7.25
N LEU A 209 4.06 9.09 -7.12
CA LEU A 209 3.47 10.17 -6.34
C LEU A 209 3.78 10.03 -4.85
N ASP A 210 3.79 8.80 -4.31
CA ASP A 210 4.24 8.54 -2.93
C ASP A 210 5.65 9.09 -2.69
N ILE A 211 6.61 8.77 -3.56
CA ILE A 211 7.99 9.23 -3.43
C ILE A 211 8.08 10.77 -3.51
N ILE A 212 7.29 11.40 -4.38
CA ILE A 212 7.25 12.85 -4.54
C ILE A 212 6.70 13.54 -3.29
N LEU A 213 5.62 13.01 -2.71
CA LEU A 213 4.89 13.65 -1.62
C LEU A 213 5.44 13.31 -0.23
N LYS A 214 6.08 12.15 -0.06
CA LYS A 214 6.56 11.67 1.24
C LYS A 214 7.51 12.63 1.97
N PRO A 215 8.40 13.39 1.30
CA PRO A 215 9.19 14.43 1.95
C PRO A 215 8.34 15.51 2.65
N LEU A 216 7.07 15.69 2.27
CA LEU A 216 6.18 16.66 2.90
C LEU A 216 5.67 16.21 4.28
N CYS A 217 5.60 14.90 4.54
CA CYS A 217 5.08 14.36 5.81
C CYS A 217 5.87 14.87 7.02
N LYS A 218 7.17 15.13 6.87
CA LYS A 218 8.02 15.66 7.95
C LYS A 218 7.66 17.08 8.41
N TYR A 219 6.85 17.81 7.63
CA TYR A 219 6.35 19.14 8.00
C TYR A 219 5.00 19.10 8.73
N VAL A 220 4.38 17.92 8.84
CA VAL A 220 3.20 17.71 9.68
C VAL A 220 3.67 17.64 11.14
N PRO A 221 3.26 18.58 12.03
CA PRO A 221 3.81 18.67 13.38
C PRO A 221 3.63 17.41 14.22
N SER A 222 2.49 16.73 14.07
CA SER A 222 2.18 15.52 14.80
C SER A 222 2.71 14.23 14.16
N TYR A 223 3.47 14.33 13.05
CA TYR A 223 3.95 13.15 12.33
C TYR A 223 4.86 12.31 13.21
N ILE A 224 4.52 11.03 13.34
CA ILE A 224 5.36 10.02 13.98
C ILE A 224 5.82 9.03 12.94
N ARG A 225 7.12 8.73 12.94
CA ARG A 225 7.71 7.75 12.02
C ARG A 225 7.45 6.31 12.43
N ASP A 226 7.62 5.99 13.71
CA ASP A 226 7.52 4.63 14.26
C ASP A 226 7.25 4.64 15.78
N ASP A 227 7.11 3.45 16.37
CA ASP A 227 6.86 3.25 17.79
C ASP A 227 8.00 3.77 18.67
N ILE A 228 9.25 3.65 18.23
CA ILE A 228 10.42 4.19 18.95
C ILE A 228 10.40 5.72 18.92
N ASP A 229 10.08 6.32 17.79
CA ASP A 229 9.90 7.75 17.64
C ASP A 229 8.78 8.26 18.56
N PHE A 230 7.62 7.58 18.60
CA PHE A 230 6.56 7.90 19.56
C PHE A 230 7.04 7.90 21.01
N LEU A 231 7.73 6.83 21.44
CA LEU A 231 8.26 6.73 22.80
C LEU A 231 9.25 7.84 23.13
N SER A 232 10.01 8.33 22.14
CA SER A 232 10.95 9.44 22.32
C SER A 232 10.27 10.78 22.58
N HIS A 233 9.01 10.94 22.15
CA HIS A 233 8.21 12.14 22.40
C HIS A 233 7.46 12.10 23.75
N LEU A 234 7.38 10.94 24.41
CA LEU A 234 6.72 10.83 25.70
C LEU A 234 7.61 11.37 26.83
N PRO A 235 7.04 12.07 27.82
CA PRO A 235 7.81 12.50 28.98
C PRO A 235 8.27 11.27 29.78
N LYS A 236 9.52 11.29 30.27
CA LYS A 236 10.07 10.20 31.10
C LYS A 236 9.26 9.96 32.37
N ILE A 237 8.60 11.00 32.89
CA ILE A 237 7.76 10.96 34.08
C ILE A 237 6.44 11.65 33.73
N ALA A 238 5.33 10.94 33.89
CA ALA A 238 4.00 11.50 33.67
C ALA A 238 3.69 12.56 34.76
N PRO A 239 3.15 13.74 34.40
CA PRO A 239 2.70 14.71 35.39
C PRO A 239 1.64 14.14 36.34
N VAL A 240 1.65 14.58 37.60
CA VAL A 240 0.80 14.06 38.69
C VAL A 240 -0.71 14.11 38.36
N HIS A 241 -1.13 15.01 37.47
CA HIS A 241 -2.51 15.17 37.04
C HIS A 241 -2.73 15.00 35.51
N ALA A 242 -1.78 14.37 34.82
CA ALA A 242 -1.94 14.09 33.39
C ALA A 242 -2.98 13.00 33.14
N ARG A 243 -3.80 13.19 32.10
CA ARG A 243 -4.70 12.16 31.57
C ARG A 243 -4.29 11.85 30.14
N LEU A 244 -4.06 10.57 29.85
CA LEU A 244 -3.86 10.11 28.49
C LEU A 244 -5.23 9.97 27.83
N VAL A 245 -5.40 10.59 26.67
CA VAL A 245 -6.61 10.50 25.87
C VAL A 245 -6.22 9.99 24.48
N SER A 246 -6.94 8.98 23.98
CA SER A 246 -6.76 8.43 22.64
C SER A 246 -8.01 8.64 21.80
N PHE A 247 -7.84 9.13 20.58
CA PHE A 247 -8.91 9.24 19.59
C PHE A 247 -8.59 8.34 18.40
N ASP A 248 -9.59 7.68 17.84
CA ASP A 248 -9.45 6.81 16.68
C ASP A 248 -10.34 7.34 15.54
N VAL A 249 -9.75 7.61 14.37
CA VAL A 249 -10.52 8.05 13.20
C VAL A 249 -11.16 6.84 12.56
N THR A 250 -12.50 6.82 12.56
CA THR A 250 -13.24 5.69 12.00
C THR A 250 -13.05 5.63 10.48
N SER A 251 -12.45 4.53 10.01
CA SER A 251 -12.29 4.21 8.59
C SER A 251 -11.68 5.37 7.77
N LEU A 252 -10.58 5.95 8.28
CA LEU A 252 -9.91 7.14 7.70
C LEU A 252 -9.82 7.10 6.17
N TYR A 253 -9.15 6.08 5.62
CA TYR A 253 -8.88 5.95 4.19
C TYR A 253 -10.13 6.04 3.32
N THR A 254 -11.22 5.38 3.69
CA THR A 254 -12.47 5.37 2.89
C THR A 254 -13.28 6.65 3.06
N ASN A 255 -13.07 7.40 4.15
CA ASN A 255 -13.90 8.56 4.50
C ASN A 255 -13.38 9.90 3.98
N ILE A 256 -12.12 10.00 3.55
CA ILE A 256 -11.55 11.24 3.00
C ILE A 256 -12.29 11.63 1.70
N PRO A 257 -13.02 12.76 1.66
CA PRO A 257 -13.56 13.28 0.41
C PRO A 257 -12.43 13.66 -0.55
N HIS A 258 -12.61 13.39 -1.84
CA HIS A 258 -11.55 13.67 -2.83
C HIS A 258 -11.17 15.15 -2.86
N ASP A 259 -12.16 16.06 -2.82
CA ASP A 259 -11.93 17.51 -2.82
C ASP A 259 -11.09 17.97 -1.63
N LEU A 260 -11.42 17.49 -0.42
CA LEU A 260 -10.63 17.77 0.79
C LEU A 260 -9.18 17.28 0.64
N GLY A 261 -9.02 16.09 0.07
CA GLY A 261 -7.68 15.54 -0.15
C GLY A 261 -6.86 16.30 -1.17
N ILE A 262 -7.49 16.75 -2.27
CA ILE A 262 -6.84 17.59 -3.27
C ILE A 262 -6.46 18.94 -2.67
N GLU A 263 -7.34 19.56 -1.89
CA GLU A 263 -7.07 20.81 -1.16
C GLU A 263 -5.86 20.64 -0.21
N ALA A 264 -5.84 19.56 0.58
CA ALA A 264 -4.72 19.28 1.48
C ALA A 264 -3.39 19.10 0.74
N ILE A 265 -3.37 18.34 -0.35
CA ILE A 265 -2.15 18.18 -1.16
C ILE A 265 -1.71 19.52 -1.75
N GLN A 266 -2.63 20.32 -2.28
CA GLN A 266 -2.33 21.64 -2.80
C GLN A 266 -1.71 22.54 -1.73
N TYR A 267 -2.29 22.55 -0.52
CA TYR A 267 -1.77 23.31 0.62
C TYR A 267 -0.32 22.93 0.95
N TRP A 268 -0.02 21.64 1.12
CA TRP A 268 1.32 21.19 1.51
C TRP A 268 2.36 21.43 0.42
N VAL A 269 2.00 21.17 -0.85
CA VAL A 269 2.89 21.39 -2.00
C VAL A 269 3.21 22.88 -2.18
N ALA A 270 2.22 23.76 -1.99
CA ALA A 270 2.43 25.20 -2.07
C ALA A 270 3.26 25.73 -0.88
N LYS A 271 2.95 25.27 0.34
CA LYS A 271 3.62 25.72 1.57
C LYS A 271 5.08 25.28 1.65
N HIS A 272 5.41 24.09 1.16
CA HIS A 272 6.76 23.52 1.20
C HIS A 272 7.26 23.17 -0.20
N ARG A 273 7.14 24.10 -1.14
CA ARG A 273 7.53 23.89 -2.54
C ARG A 273 8.99 23.43 -2.66
N ASP A 274 9.89 23.96 -1.85
CA ASP A 274 11.33 23.62 -1.90
C ASP A 274 11.63 22.15 -1.55
N ALA A 275 10.69 21.45 -0.90
CA ALA A 275 10.85 20.03 -0.58
C ALA A 275 10.59 19.09 -1.77
N ILE A 276 10.08 19.61 -2.89
CA ILE A 276 9.74 18.84 -4.08
C ILE A 276 10.57 19.37 -5.27
N PRO A 277 11.16 18.50 -6.12
CA PRO A 277 11.86 18.96 -7.31
C PRO A 277 11.03 19.89 -8.22
N ASN A 278 11.65 20.94 -8.74
CA ASN A 278 10.96 22.00 -9.51
C ASN A 278 10.20 21.50 -10.74
N ARG A 279 10.68 20.42 -11.36
CA ARG A 279 10.04 19.77 -12.52
C ARG A 279 8.64 19.22 -12.21
N PHE A 280 8.33 18.87 -10.96
CA PHE A 280 7.00 18.44 -10.57
C PHE A 280 6.13 19.64 -10.27
N THR A 281 5.39 20.12 -11.27
CA THR A 281 4.46 21.24 -11.08
C THR A 281 3.32 20.86 -10.14
N VAL A 282 2.71 21.86 -9.51
CA VAL A 282 1.53 21.67 -8.66
C VAL A 282 0.43 20.96 -9.45
N ASP A 283 0.14 21.43 -10.67
CA ASP A 283 -0.91 20.85 -11.51
C ASP A 283 -0.63 19.39 -11.90
N PHE A 284 0.63 19.02 -12.15
CA PHE A 284 1.01 17.62 -12.40
C PHE A 284 0.69 16.74 -11.18
N ILE A 285 1.03 17.20 -9.98
CA ILE A 285 0.77 16.49 -8.72
C ILE A 285 -0.73 16.36 -8.47
N LEU A 286 -1.51 17.43 -8.67
CA LEU A 286 -2.96 17.43 -8.43
C LEU A 286 -3.69 16.55 -9.46
N ASP A 287 -3.37 16.68 -10.76
CA ASP A 287 -3.97 15.83 -11.81
C ASP A 287 -3.61 14.35 -11.59
N SER A 288 -2.38 14.05 -11.16
CA SER A 288 -1.95 12.69 -10.83
C SER A 288 -2.68 12.14 -9.61
N THR A 289 -2.82 12.95 -8.55
CA THR A 289 -3.58 12.60 -7.33
C THR A 289 -5.02 12.26 -7.70
N LYS A 290 -5.68 13.15 -8.45
CA LYS A 290 -7.06 12.99 -8.91
C LYS A 290 -7.23 11.71 -9.74
N LEU A 291 -6.31 11.46 -10.66
CA LEU A 291 -6.34 10.24 -11.47
C LEU A 291 -6.28 8.98 -10.60
N ILE A 292 -5.42 8.93 -9.58
CA ILE A 292 -5.36 7.75 -8.70
C ILE A 292 -6.65 7.61 -7.89
N LEU A 293 -7.18 8.70 -7.32
CA LEU A 293 -8.38 8.68 -6.46
C LEU A 293 -9.65 8.28 -7.21
N GLU A 294 -9.86 8.80 -8.42
CA GLU A 294 -11.10 8.59 -9.20
C GLU A 294 -11.13 7.29 -10.02
N ASN A 295 -10.02 6.54 -10.07
CA ASN A 295 -9.87 5.37 -10.94
C ASN A 295 -9.49 4.11 -10.15
N ASN A 296 -9.99 3.99 -8.93
CA ASN A 296 -9.84 2.81 -8.08
C ASN A 296 -10.85 1.72 -8.48
N SER A 297 -10.66 1.13 -9.67
CA SER A 297 -11.46 -0.01 -10.14
C SER A 297 -10.91 -1.34 -9.68
N PHE A 298 -11.80 -2.29 -9.41
CA PHE A 298 -11.44 -3.63 -8.97
C PHE A 298 -12.51 -4.66 -9.33
N TYR A 299 -12.11 -5.93 -9.26
CA TYR A 299 -12.96 -7.08 -9.54
C TYR A 299 -13.26 -7.85 -8.25
N PHE A 300 -14.52 -8.27 -8.10
CA PHE A 300 -14.95 -9.19 -7.07
C PHE A 300 -16.14 -10.02 -7.55
N ASN A 301 -16.06 -11.34 -7.38
CA ASN A 301 -17.18 -12.25 -7.59
C ASN A 301 -17.94 -12.06 -8.93
N GLY A 302 -17.23 -12.03 -10.06
CA GLY A 302 -17.84 -11.88 -11.38
C GLY A 302 -18.18 -10.44 -11.79
N LYS A 303 -18.01 -9.47 -10.88
CA LYS A 303 -18.44 -8.09 -11.06
C LYS A 303 -17.26 -7.12 -10.97
N ASN A 304 -17.38 -6.02 -11.70
CA ASN A 304 -16.45 -4.90 -11.62
C ASN A 304 -17.06 -3.80 -10.73
N TYR A 305 -16.21 -3.15 -9.94
CA TYR A 305 -16.62 -2.06 -9.06
C TYR A 305 -15.66 -0.88 -9.20
N LEU A 306 -16.14 0.30 -8.84
CA LEU A 306 -15.36 1.51 -8.69
C LEU A 306 -15.55 2.05 -7.28
N GLN A 307 -14.45 2.39 -6.61
CA GLN A 307 -14.49 3.20 -5.40
C GLN A 307 -14.48 4.68 -5.78
N HIS A 308 -15.55 5.40 -5.45
CA HIS A 308 -15.71 6.82 -5.82
C HIS A 308 -15.55 7.78 -4.63
N ARG A 309 -15.24 7.26 -3.43
CA ARG A 309 -14.93 8.07 -2.24
C ARG A 309 -13.78 7.48 -1.45
N GLY A 310 -12.96 8.34 -0.85
CA GLY A 310 -11.77 7.93 -0.11
C GLY A 310 -10.66 7.47 -1.05
N THR A 311 -9.66 6.84 -0.46
CA THR A 311 -8.55 6.22 -1.17
C THR A 311 -8.57 4.71 -0.93
N ALA A 312 -8.14 3.94 -1.93
CA ALA A 312 -8.13 2.49 -1.87
C ALA A 312 -7.09 1.98 -0.88
N MET A 313 -7.52 1.18 0.10
CA MET A 313 -6.60 0.44 0.98
C MET A 313 -5.82 -0.58 0.14
N GLY A 314 -4.53 -0.34 -0.08
CA GLY A 314 -3.65 -1.14 -0.94
C GLY A 314 -2.90 -0.34 -2.01
N THR A 315 -3.29 0.91 -2.25
CA THR A 315 -2.51 1.83 -3.09
C THR A 315 -1.32 2.40 -2.32
N LYS A 316 -0.17 2.56 -2.98
CA LYS A 316 1.09 2.94 -2.32
C LYS A 316 1.11 4.36 -1.75
N PHE A 317 0.49 5.32 -2.43
CA PHE A 317 0.47 6.71 -1.97
C PHE A 317 -0.53 6.98 -0.83
N ALA A 318 -1.40 6.02 -0.49
CA ALA A 318 -2.49 6.28 0.45
C ALA A 318 -2.04 6.63 1.88
N PRO A 319 -1.00 6.01 2.47
CA PRO A 319 -0.50 6.40 3.79
C PRO A 319 0.02 7.85 3.80
N THR A 320 0.82 8.22 2.80
CA THR A 320 1.32 9.59 2.61
C THR A 320 0.17 10.57 2.43
N TYR A 321 -0.79 10.24 1.57
CA TYR A 321 -1.99 11.06 1.34
C TYR A 321 -2.82 11.25 2.62
N ALA A 322 -3.11 10.19 3.36
CA ALA A 322 -3.87 10.25 4.60
C ALA A 322 -3.15 11.08 5.67
N THR A 323 -1.83 10.92 5.79
CA THR A 323 -0.99 11.72 6.71
C THR A 323 -1.09 13.21 6.39
N LEU A 324 -0.95 13.59 5.12
CA LEU A 324 -1.03 14.99 4.69
C LEU A 324 -2.43 15.57 4.89
N VAL A 325 -3.49 14.79 4.64
CA VAL A 325 -4.87 15.22 4.92
C VAL A 325 -5.10 15.44 6.41
N MET A 326 -4.66 14.51 7.26
CA MET A 326 -4.79 14.65 8.70
C MET A 326 -3.99 15.84 9.24
N GLY A 327 -2.76 16.04 8.75
CA GLY A 327 -1.97 17.22 9.09
C GLY A 327 -2.62 18.52 8.64
N PHE A 328 -3.28 18.55 7.48
CA PHE A 328 -4.02 19.72 7.02
C PHE A 328 -5.23 20.03 7.93
N LEU A 329 -6.01 19.02 8.28
CA LEU A 329 -7.13 19.15 9.22
C LEU A 329 -6.66 19.58 10.61
N GLU A 330 -5.52 19.06 11.08
CA GLU A 330 -4.89 19.47 12.33
C GLU A 330 -4.55 20.97 12.32
N GLN A 331 -3.93 21.48 11.25
CA GLN A 331 -3.62 22.91 11.12
C GLN A 331 -4.87 23.79 11.22
N ARG A 332 -5.97 23.38 10.57
CA ARG A 332 -7.26 24.09 10.64
C ARG A 332 -7.86 24.03 12.03
N LEU A 333 -7.82 22.86 12.66
CA LEU A 333 -8.34 22.66 14.01
C LEU A 333 -7.62 23.55 15.02
N TYR A 334 -6.29 23.63 14.97
CA TYR A 334 -5.53 24.51 15.87
C TYR A 334 -5.88 25.98 15.67
N GLN A 335 -6.04 26.44 14.42
CA GLN A 335 -6.44 27.81 14.14
C GLN A 335 -7.83 28.12 14.72
N GLU A 336 -8.79 27.21 14.56
CA GLU A 336 -10.14 27.38 15.12
C GLU A 336 -10.15 27.34 16.64
N VAL A 337 -9.38 26.44 17.25
CA VAL A 337 -9.27 26.32 18.70
C VAL A 337 -8.60 27.54 19.30
N GLN A 338 -7.48 28.02 18.74
CA GLN A 338 -6.79 29.21 19.21
C GLN A 338 -7.65 30.47 19.05
N TYR A 339 -8.50 30.53 18.03
CA TYR A 339 -9.48 31.61 17.87
C TYR A 339 -10.57 31.57 18.96
N LYS A 340 -11.03 30.38 19.37
CA LYS A 340 -12.10 30.21 20.36
C LYS A 340 -11.63 30.17 21.82
N HIS A 341 -10.38 29.79 22.04
CA HIS A 341 -9.78 29.58 23.36
C HIS A 341 -8.40 30.22 23.40
N THR A 342 -8.15 31.09 24.37
CA THR A 342 -6.88 31.82 24.54
C THR A 342 -5.74 30.93 25.05
N GLU A 343 -6.03 29.76 25.60
CA GLU A 343 -5.05 28.80 26.10
C GLU A 343 -4.91 27.58 25.16
N PRO A 344 -3.70 27.02 25.01
CA PRO A 344 -3.49 25.80 24.24
C PRO A 344 -4.20 24.60 24.90
N LEU A 345 -5.11 23.96 24.15
CA LEU A 345 -5.92 22.83 24.65
C LEU A 345 -5.14 21.51 24.81
N PHE A 346 -4.01 21.36 24.11
CA PHE A 346 -3.20 20.15 24.11
C PHE A 346 -1.71 20.51 24.20
N SER A 347 -0.97 19.81 25.06
CA SER A 347 0.49 19.98 25.18
C SER A 347 1.26 19.25 24.08
N SER A 348 0.70 18.18 23.50
CA SER A 348 1.28 17.41 22.39
C SER A 348 0.18 16.60 21.68
N ILE A 349 0.19 16.57 20.34
CA ILE A 349 -0.67 15.71 19.51
C ILE A 349 0.22 14.82 18.65
N PHE A 350 -0.22 13.58 18.48
CA PHE A 350 0.52 12.51 17.84
C PHE A 350 -0.38 11.85 16.79
N VAL A 351 0.05 11.87 15.52
CA VAL A 351 -0.64 11.24 14.40
C VAL A 351 0.32 10.23 13.77
N PRO A 352 0.10 8.93 13.98
CA PRO A 352 0.91 7.89 13.36
C PRO A 352 0.62 7.80 11.86
N SER A 353 1.65 7.46 11.06
CA SER A 353 1.44 6.97 9.71
C SER A 353 1.10 5.47 9.77
N ASP A 354 -0.16 5.11 9.51
CA ASP A 354 -0.61 3.71 9.41
C ASP A 354 -0.05 2.98 8.18
#